data_AF-A0A6J1EDV1-F1
#
_entry.id   AF-A0A6J1EDV1-F1
#
_cell.length_a   1.000
_cell.length_b   1.000
_cell.length_c   1.000
_cell.angle_alpha   90.00
_cell.angle_beta   90.00
_cell.angle_gamma   90.00
#
_symmetry.space_group_name_H-M   'P 1'
#
loop_
_entity.id
_entity.type
_entity.pdbx_description
1 polymer ?
#
loop_
_entity_poly.entity_id
_entity_poly.type
_entity_poly.pdbx_seq_one_letter_code
_entity_poly.pdbx_strand_id
1 'polypeptide(L)'
;MGTILQAVYSVSDPLSPIGTPDDRGFTAVTSASDCHGMWYSALLVAPSVLFVIYLATSAIKNMKRFFVGRSFIMILYYALLWIATLLNLAWCSLQAWECSRGKEVLWNILSLFTSSGMLFLEISLVAFLLKGNYSGGMEAMFHNLIISGTLVGVDVLLKVVYVFGFGIPLFIRVGSSHWAKWGVWTIHKLLPTAAYGFILFVHFSKWRDKLPPRPSFYNYIAVMFFVSALAFFASALAAFGVEFGIWLYNFTLISYHSMYLPFLYATFLADFFQEEDFLLENAYYSEMRDAGFFDSEWD
;
A
#
# COMPACT_ATOMS: atom_id res chain seq x y z
N MET A 1 44.15 42.21 -39.47
CA MET A 1 43.99 42.86 -38.16
C MET A 1 42.98 42.02 -37.40
N GLY A 2 43.33 40.86 -36.81
CA GLY A 2 44.19 40.68 -35.63
C GLY A 2 43.41 41.11 -34.38
N THR A 3 43.20 40.37 -33.28
CA THR A 3 43.89 39.19 -32.72
C THR A 3 43.10 38.77 -31.43
N ILE A 4 42.84 37.48 -31.20
CA ILE A 4 42.99 36.69 -29.92
C ILE A 4 42.09 37.02 -28.68
N LEU A 5 41.26 36.08 -28.16
CA LEU A 5 41.51 35.04 -27.10
C LEU A 5 41.78 35.69 -25.71
N GLN A 6 41.13 35.34 -24.58
CA GLN A 6 41.33 34.12 -23.76
C GLN A 6 40.41 34.19 -22.51
N ALA A 7 39.58 33.19 -22.22
CA ALA A 7 39.70 32.22 -21.11
C ALA A 7 40.56 32.63 -19.89
N VAL A 8 39.94 32.72 -18.71
CA VAL A 8 40.63 32.66 -17.41
C VAL A 8 40.10 31.45 -16.64
N TYR A 9 40.89 30.38 -16.66
CA TYR A 9 40.94 29.37 -15.62
C TYR A 9 41.74 29.93 -14.44
N SER A 10 41.32 29.65 -13.20
CA SER A 10 42.16 29.76 -12.00
C SER A 10 42.17 28.41 -11.30
N VAL A 11 43.37 27.90 -11.06
CA VAL A 11 43.73 26.59 -10.46
C VAL A 11 44.65 26.87 -9.26
N SER A 12 44.49 26.08 -8.18
CA SER A 12 45.42 25.79 -7.04
C SER A 12 45.81 26.96 -6.10
N ASP A 13 45.93 26.88 -4.77
CA ASP A 13 46.00 25.84 -3.69
C ASP A 13 46.10 26.63 -2.33
N PRO A 14 46.47 26.07 -1.15
CA PRO A 14 45.92 25.02 -0.28
C PRO A 14 45.71 25.52 1.20
N LEU A 15 45.47 24.58 2.14
CA LEU A 15 45.50 24.67 3.64
C LEU A 15 44.17 24.81 4.40
N SER A 16 43.82 23.69 5.04
CA SER A 16 42.95 23.53 6.21
C SER A 16 43.43 24.31 7.45
N PRO A 17 42.51 24.55 8.40
CA PRO A 17 42.83 24.24 9.79
C PRO A 17 41.84 23.23 10.39
N ILE A 18 42.43 22.41 11.26
CA ILE A 18 41.84 21.40 12.14
C ILE A 18 40.78 22.03 13.05
N GLY A 19 39.60 21.42 13.11
CA GLY A 19 38.53 21.69 14.09
C GLY A 19 38.08 20.37 14.74
N THR A 20 37.99 20.40 16.06
CA THR A 20 37.85 19.32 17.05
C THR A 20 36.54 18.52 17.00
N PRO A 21 36.48 17.34 17.69
CA PRO A 21 35.40 16.36 17.56
C PRO A 21 34.24 16.57 18.56
N ASP A 22 33.14 15.88 18.25
CA ASP A 22 31.92 15.62 19.04
C ASP A 22 30.85 16.73 19.17
N ASP A 23 29.89 16.64 18.23
CA ASP A 23 28.46 16.85 18.49
C ASP A 23 27.64 15.81 17.68
N ARG A 24 27.95 14.52 17.89
CA ARG A 24 27.17 13.40 17.37
C ARG A 24 26.04 13.06 18.34
N GLY A 25 24.92 13.76 18.23
CA GLY A 25 23.73 13.38 19.02
C GLY A 25 22.44 14.11 18.65
N PHE A 26 22.52 15.36 18.21
CA PHE A 26 21.31 16.19 18.06
C PHE A 26 20.97 16.59 16.61
N THR A 27 21.88 16.38 15.66
CA THR A 27 21.72 16.81 14.26
C THR A 27 21.04 15.79 13.34
N ALA A 28 20.75 14.57 13.84
CA ALA A 28 20.07 13.55 13.02
C ALA A 28 18.58 13.84 12.80
N VAL A 29 17.97 14.70 13.64
CA VAL A 29 16.55 15.08 13.51
C VAL A 29 16.37 16.25 12.53
N THR A 30 17.37 17.11 12.36
CA THR A 30 17.29 18.30 11.50
C THR A 30 17.52 18.03 10.02
N SER A 31 18.28 16.99 9.64
CA SER A 31 18.45 16.64 8.21
C SER A 31 17.21 15.98 7.57
N ALA A 32 16.25 15.51 8.37
CA ALA A 32 15.03 14.88 7.87
C ALA A 32 13.95 15.91 7.46
N SER A 33 13.92 17.07 8.13
CA SER A 33 12.93 18.13 7.90
C SER A 33 13.21 19.02 6.69
N ASP A 34 14.43 19.01 6.17
CA ASP A 34 14.83 19.86 5.04
C ASP A 34 14.42 19.29 3.67
N CYS A 35 14.10 18.00 3.57
CA CYS A 35 13.72 17.38 2.29
C CYS A 35 12.21 17.32 2.04
N HIS A 36 11.44 17.07 3.09
CA HIS A 36 9.98 17.07 3.06
C HIS A 36 9.50 17.94 4.21
N GLY A 37 8.59 18.89 3.95
CA GLY A 37 8.12 19.83 4.97
C GLY A 37 7.53 19.11 6.19
N MET A 38 7.76 19.65 7.39
CA MET A 38 7.33 19.01 8.66
C MET A 38 5.83 18.62 8.67
N TRP A 39 4.96 19.48 8.12
CA TRP A 39 3.53 19.21 8.00
C TRP A 39 3.20 18.04 7.06
N TYR A 40 3.95 17.90 5.97
CA TYR A 40 3.79 16.81 5.02
C TYR A 40 4.13 15.47 5.69
N SER A 41 5.24 15.42 6.42
CA SER A 41 5.67 14.22 7.15
C SER A 41 4.67 13.87 8.26
N ALA A 42 4.18 14.85 9.01
CA ALA A 42 3.18 14.63 10.05
C ALA A 42 1.84 14.09 9.49
N LEU A 43 1.34 14.66 8.39
CA LEU A 43 0.09 14.25 7.75
C LEU A 43 0.15 12.81 7.20
N LEU A 44 1.33 12.37 6.78
CA LEU A 44 1.54 11.02 6.25
C LEU A 44 1.75 9.97 7.35
N VAL A 45 2.51 10.31 8.40
CA VAL A 45 2.86 9.38 9.49
C VAL A 45 1.70 9.20 10.47
N ALA A 46 0.98 10.27 10.83
CA ALA A 46 -0.02 10.21 11.89
C ALA A 46 -1.14 9.20 11.60
N PRO A 47 -1.74 9.12 10.40
CA PRO A 47 -2.78 8.13 10.10
C PRO A 47 -2.25 6.69 10.14
N SER A 48 -1.01 6.47 9.70
CA SER A 48 -0.35 5.17 9.78
C SER A 48 -0.12 4.72 11.23
N VAL A 49 0.34 5.63 12.10
CA VAL A 49 0.52 5.34 13.54
C VAL A 49 -0.81 5.06 14.23
N LEU A 50 -1.82 5.91 13.98
CA LEU A 50 -3.16 5.72 14.54
C LEU A 50 -3.75 4.37 14.13
N PHE A 51 -3.55 3.97 12.87
CA PHE A 51 -4.04 2.68 12.38
C PHE A 51 -3.32 1.49 13.03
N VAL A 52 -2.01 1.56 13.24
CA VAL A 52 -1.26 0.53 13.98
C VAL A 52 -1.73 0.42 15.43
N ILE A 53 -1.96 1.54 16.12
CA ILE A 53 -2.49 1.55 17.49
C ILE A 53 -3.90 0.93 17.51
N TYR A 54 -4.74 1.30 16.54
CA TYR A 54 -6.08 0.73 16.40
C TYR A 54 -6.01 -0.79 16.18
N LEU A 55 -5.16 -1.28 15.28
CA LEU A 55 -4.98 -2.72 15.06
C LEU A 55 -4.42 -3.42 16.30
N ALA A 56 -3.47 -2.82 17.02
CA ALA A 56 -2.92 -3.37 18.25
C ALA A 56 -4.01 -3.53 19.33
N THR A 57 -4.79 -2.48 19.55
CA THR A 57 -5.88 -2.50 20.54
C THR A 57 -6.99 -3.47 20.14
N SER A 58 -7.33 -3.54 18.85
CA SER A 58 -8.28 -4.51 18.30
C SER A 58 -7.75 -5.95 18.44
N ALA A 59 -6.47 -6.19 18.17
CA ALA A 59 -5.83 -7.48 18.35
C ALA A 59 -5.95 -7.92 19.82
N ILE A 60 -5.50 -7.11 20.76
CA ILE A 60 -5.48 -7.43 22.20
C ILE A 60 -6.88 -7.74 22.72
N LYS A 61 -7.87 -6.91 22.38
CA LYS A 61 -9.28 -7.13 22.79
C LYS A 61 -9.83 -8.44 22.25
N ASN A 62 -9.44 -8.82 21.04
CA ASN A 62 -9.93 -10.01 20.37
C ASN A 62 -8.99 -11.22 20.51
N MET A 63 -7.86 -11.14 21.24
CA MET A 63 -6.86 -12.24 21.35
C MET A 63 -7.50 -13.55 21.83
N LYS A 64 -8.35 -13.49 22.87
CA LYS A 64 -9.07 -14.68 23.38
C LYS A 64 -10.06 -15.24 22.34
N ARG A 65 -10.59 -14.38 21.47
CA ARG A 65 -11.54 -14.73 20.39
C ARG A 65 -10.83 -15.31 19.16
N PHE A 66 -9.59 -14.90 18.88
CA PHE A 66 -8.78 -15.41 17.78
C PHE A 66 -8.34 -16.86 17.95
N PHE A 67 -8.05 -17.30 19.17
CA PHE A 67 -7.50 -18.64 19.44
C PHE A 67 -8.55 -19.75 19.58
N VAL A 68 -9.82 -19.42 19.83
CA VAL A 68 -10.84 -20.41 20.24
C VAL A 68 -11.78 -20.84 19.11
N GLY A 69 -11.87 -20.12 17.98
CA GLY A 69 -12.91 -20.46 17.00
C GLY A 69 -12.82 -19.91 15.57
N ARG A 70 -11.71 -19.31 15.13
CA ARG A 70 -11.68 -18.62 13.82
C ARG A 70 -11.08 -19.44 12.68
N SER A 71 -11.57 -19.16 11.47
CA SER A 71 -11.11 -19.73 10.21
C SER A 71 -9.64 -19.35 9.94
N PHE A 72 -8.82 -20.31 9.49
CA PHE A 72 -7.42 -20.10 9.11
C PHE A 72 -7.24 -18.94 8.10
N ILE A 73 -8.24 -18.74 7.23
CA ILE A 73 -8.31 -17.69 6.22
C ILE A 73 -8.21 -16.30 6.86
N MET A 74 -8.93 -16.08 7.95
CA MET A 74 -8.96 -14.79 8.64
C MET A 74 -7.62 -14.48 9.30
N ILE A 75 -7.02 -15.47 9.97
CA ILE A 75 -5.72 -15.33 10.61
C ILE A 75 -4.67 -14.92 9.58
N LEU A 76 -4.70 -15.55 8.40
CA LEU A 76 -3.77 -15.27 7.31
C LEU A 76 -3.92 -13.84 6.77
N TYR A 77 -5.14 -13.39 6.43
CA TYR A 77 -5.35 -12.01 5.96
C TYR A 77 -5.05 -10.96 7.03
N TYR A 78 -5.33 -11.25 8.30
CA TYR A 78 -4.98 -10.36 9.40
C TYR A 78 -3.46 -10.25 9.59
N ALA A 79 -2.73 -11.36 9.46
CA ALA A 79 -1.26 -11.35 9.49
C ALA A 79 -0.67 -10.58 8.30
N LEU A 80 -1.22 -10.75 7.09
CA LEU A 80 -0.83 -9.99 5.91
C LEU A 80 -1.07 -8.49 6.09
N LEU A 81 -2.21 -8.11 6.69
CA LEU A 81 -2.50 -6.72 7.04
C LEU A 81 -1.50 -6.16 8.05
N TRP A 82 -1.16 -6.91 9.10
CA TRP A 82 -0.12 -6.51 10.06
C TRP A 82 1.23 -6.28 9.40
N ILE A 83 1.66 -7.19 8.52
CA ILE A 83 2.91 -7.03 7.78
C ILE A 83 2.86 -5.77 6.90
N ALA A 84 1.79 -5.59 6.12
CA ALA A 84 1.65 -4.43 5.24
C ALA A 84 1.60 -3.10 6.00
N THR A 85 0.97 -3.07 7.18
CA THR A 85 0.88 -1.86 8.01
C THR A 85 2.21 -1.50 8.65
N LEU A 86 2.98 -2.47 9.14
CA LEU A 86 4.32 -2.23 9.67
C LEU A 86 5.29 -1.75 8.58
N LEU A 87 5.21 -2.33 7.39
CA LEU A 87 5.96 -1.88 6.21
C LEU A 87 5.61 -0.44 5.85
N ASN A 88 4.31 -0.12 5.80
CA ASN A 88 3.85 1.22 5.50
C ASN A 88 4.29 2.24 6.54
N LEU A 89 4.22 1.87 7.83
CA LEU A 89 4.71 2.71 8.91
C LEU A 89 6.22 2.95 8.78
N ALA A 90 7.00 1.92 8.45
CA ALA A 90 8.43 2.05 8.18
C ALA A 90 8.68 2.98 6.99
N TRP A 91 7.95 2.81 5.88
CA TRP A 91 8.04 3.69 4.71
C TRP A 91 7.74 5.14 5.05
N CYS A 92 6.66 5.40 5.80
CA CYS A 92 6.28 6.76 6.21
C CYS A 92 7.30 7.38 7.18
N SER A 93 7.87 6.58 8.09
CA SER A 93 8.82 7.06 9.11
C SER A 93 10.22 7.31 8.54
N LEU A 94 10.59 6.59 7.48
CA LEU A 94 11.95 6.59 6.92
C LEU A 94 12.08 7.42 5.63
N GLN A 95 11.14 8.33 5.37
CA GLN A 95 11.17 9.21 4.19
C GLN A 95 12.46 10.04 4.07
N ALA A 96 13.10 10.37 5.20
CA ALA A 96 14.39 11.05 5.20
C ALA A 96 15.51 10.27 4.49
N TRP A 97 15.37 8.95 4.34
CA TRP A 97 16.35 8.13 3.63
C TRP A 97 16.35 8.39 2.12
N GLU A 98 15.27 8.91 1.56
CA GLU A 98 15.18 9.34 0.16
C GLU A 98 16.22 10.41 -0.17
N CYS A 99 16.56 11.25 0.80
CA CYS A 99 17.39 12.45 0.61
C CYS A 99 18.77 12.33 1.26
N SER A 100 19.01 11.20 1.95
CA SER A 100 20.29 10.89 2.57
C SER A 100 21.20 10.20 1.56
N ARG A 101 22.32 10.85 1.24
CA ARG A 101 23.35 10.29 0.35
C ARG A 101 23.82 8.92 0.88
N GLY A 102 23.81 7.90 0.01
CA GLY A 102 24.23 6.53 0.33
C GLY A 102 23.13 5.59 0.87
N LYS A 103 21.90 6.07 1.11
CA LYS A 103 20.77 5.23 1.56
C LYS A 103 19.75 4.91 0.45
N GLU A 104 20.02 5.31 -0.79
CA GLU A 104 19.13 5.16 -1.95
C GLU A 104 18.71 3.71 -2.19
N VAL A 105 19.65 2.76 -2.08
CA VAL A 105 19.36 1.32 -2.25
C VAL A 105 18.35 0.84 -1.20
N LEU A 106 18.53 1.24 0.05
CA LEU A 106 17.66 0.83 1.15
C LEU A 106 16.27 1.47 1.03
N TRP A 107 16.20 2.73 0.57
CA TRP A 107 14.93 3.40 0.26
C TRP A 107 14.18 2.71 -0.89
N ASN A 108 14.89 2.33 -1.95
CA ASN A 108 14.32 1.60 -3.07
C ASN A 108 13.78 0.22 -2.65
N ILE A 109 14.53 -0.53 -1.84
CA ILE A 109 14.09 -1.84 -1.30
C ILE A 109 12.85 -1.68 -0.42
N LEU A 110 12.86 -0.72 0.51
CA LEU A 110 11.73 -0.47 1.40
C LEU A 110 10.48 -0.05 0.63
N SER A 111 10.62 0.86 -0.33
CA SER A 111 9.52 1.33 -1.18
C SER A 111 8.96 0.21 -2.07
N LEU A 112 9.84 -0.63 -2.61
CA LEU A 112 9.46 -1.78 -3.41
C LEU A 112 8.65 -2.78 -2.59
N PHE A 113 9.15 -3.18 -1.41
CA PHE A 113 8.48 -4.16 -0.56
C PHE A 113 7.15 -3.62 -0.02
N THR A 114 7.10 -2.35 0.36
CA THR A 114 5.87 -1.69 0.83
C THR A 114 4.82 -1.63 -0.27
N SER A 115 5.21 -1.18 -1.48
CA SER A 115 4.29 -1.13 -2.63
C SER A 115 3.80 -2.52 -3.03
N SER A 116 4.67 -3.53 -3.07
CA SER A 116 4.27 -4.89 -3.42
C SER A 116 3.40 -5.53 -2.35
N GLY A 117 3.68 -5.29 -1.07
CA GLY A 117 2.89 -5.82 0.04
C GLY A 117 1.45 -5.29 0.01
N MET A 118 1.28 -4.00 -0.24
CA MET A 118 -0.05 -3.40 -0.38
C MET A 118 -0.82 -3.94 -1.60
N LEU A 119 -0.16 -4.04 -2.76
CA LEU A 119 -0.75 -4.58 -3.98
C LEU A 119 -1.12 -6.06 -3.84
N PHE A 120 -0.28 -6.85 -3.15
CA PHE A 120 -0.58 -8.25 -2.87
C PHE A 120 -1.83 -8.39 -2.02
N LEU A 121 -1.93 -7.58 -0.96
CA LEU A 121 -3.12 -7.55 -0.11
C LEU A 121 -4.36 -7.14 -0.92
N GLU A 122 -4.24 -6.11 -1.77
CA GLU A 122 -5.29 -5.63 -2.67
C GLU A 122 -5.86 -6.75 -3.55
N ILE A 123 -4.97 -7.38 -4.32
CA ILE A 123 -5.34 -8.32 -5.37
C ILE A 123 -5.84 -9.63 -4.76
N SER A 124 -5.19 -10.13 -3.71
CA SER A 124 -5.62 -11.35 -3.02
C SER A 124 -7.02 -11.19 -2.43
N LEU A 125 -7.31 -10.04 -1.81
CA LEU A 125 -8.59 -9.79 -1.17
C LEU A 125 -9.70 -9.55 -2.20
N VAL A 126 -9.45 -8.77 -3.25
CA VAL A 126 -10.42 -8.60 -4.35
C VAL A 126 -10.71 -9.94 -5.03
N ALA A 127 -9.68 -10.76 -5.29
CA ALA A 127 -9.86 -12.10 -5.87
C ALA A 127 -10.66 -13.04 -4.95
N PHE A 128 -10.42 -12.97 -3.64
CA PHE A 128 -11.19 -13.73 -2.65
C PHE A 128 -12.67 -13.32 -2.64
N LEU A 129 -12.96 -12.02 -2.65
CA LEU A 129 -14.34 -11.51 -2.64
C LEU A 129 -15.10 -11.80 -3.94
N LEU A 130 -14.43 -11.71 -5.09
CA LEU A 130 -15.03 -12.03 -6.39
C LEU A 130 -15.42 -13.50 -6.51
N LYS A 131 -14.70 -14.40 -5.84
CA LYS A 131 -14.96 -15.85 -5.92
C LYS A 131 -16.24 -16.27 -5.18
N GLY A 132 -16.86 -15.38 -4.41
CA GLY A 132 -18.19 -15.55 -3.82
C GLY A 132 -18.34 -16.87 -3.07
N ASN A 133 -18.03 -16.88 -1.78
CA ASN A 133 -17.96 -18.01 -0.84
C ASN A 133 -18.91 -19.22 -1.10
N TYR A 134 -18.63 -20.03 -2.12
CA TYR A 134 -19.33 -21.28 -2.42
C TYR A 134 -18.32 -22.44 -2.35
N SER A 135 -18.40 -23.17 -1.24
CA SER A 135 -17.96 -24.56 -1.02
C SER A 135 -16.50 -24.97 -1.22
N GLY A 136 -15.60 -24.08 -1.64
CA GLY A 136 -14.17 -24.39 -1.77
C GLY A 136 -13.38 -23.93 -0.55
N GLY A 137 -12.99 -24.86 0.32
CA GLY A 137 -12.20 -24.62 1.53
C GLY A 137 -10.82 -24.00 1.30
N MET A 138 -10.00 -24.01 2.35
CA MET A 138 -8.60 -23.50 2.44
C MET A 138 -7.79 -23.58 1.13
N GLU A 139 -7.95 -24.66 0.37
CA GLU A 139 -7.33 -24.88 -0.95
C GLU A 139 -7.66 -23.79 -1.98
N ALA A 140 -8.93 -23.39 -2.09
CA ALA A 140 -9.36 -22.37 -3.04
C ALA A 140 -8.81 -20.97 -2.70
N MET A 141 -8.55 -20.73 -1.41
CA MET A 141 -7.93 -19.50 -0.90
C MET A 141 -6.42 -19.49 -1.15
N PHE A 142 -5.71 -20.57 -0.83
CA PHE A 142 -4.28 -20.70 -1.17
C PHE A 142 -4.04 -20.59 -2.67
N HIS A 143 -4.90 -21.19 -3.48
CA HIS A 143 -4.81 -21.05 -4.93
C HIS A 143 -4.89 -19.59 -5.38
N ASN A 144 -5.84 -18.81 -4.83
CA ASN A 144 -5.95 -17.38 -5.13
C ASN A 144 -4.73 -16.60 -4.62
N LEU A 145 -4.20 -16.93 -3.44
CA LEU A 145 -2.98 -16.32 -2.88
C LEU A 145 -1.75 -16.63 -3.73
N ILE A 146 -1.64 -17.85 -4.26
CA ILE A 146 -0.56 -18.25 -5.16
C ILE A 146 -0.66 -17.46 -6.47
N ILE A 147 -1.87 -17.34 -7.04
CA ILE A 147 -2.09 -16.54 -8.26
C ILE A 147 -1.74 -15.07 -8.02
N SER A 148 -2.26 -14.45 -6.97
CA SER A 148 -1.98 -13.04 -6.65
C SER A 148 -0.49 -12.85 -6.32
N GLY A 149 0.13 -13.80 -5.63
CA GLY A 149 1.55 -13.79 -5.30
C GLY A 149 2.43 -13.90 -6.54
N THR A 150 2.04 -14.72 -7.51
CA THR A 150 2.74 -14.85 -8.80
C THR A 150 2.64 -13.53 -9.58
N LEU A 151 1.46 -12.93 -9.65
CA LEU A 151 1.24 -11.67 -10.35
C LEU A 151 2.04 -10.52 -9.73
N VAL A 152 2.05 -10.42 -8.40
CA VAL A 152 2.87 -9.43 -7.68
C VAL A 152 4.36 -9.75 -7.80
N GLY A 153 4.74 -11.02 -7.83
CA GLY A 153 6.12 -11.44 -8.07
C GLY A 153 6.64 -10.95 -9.42
N VAL A 154 5.84 -11.07 -10.47
CA VAL A 154 6.18 -10.52 -11.80
C VAL A 154 6.31 -8.99 -11.76
N ASP A 155 5.39 -8.30 -11.07
CA ASP A 155 5.46 -6.84 -10.89
C ASP A 155 6.73 -6.41 -10.13
N VAL A 156 7.09 -7.13 -9.07
CA VAL A 156 8.32 -6.92 -8.30
C VAL A 156 9.55 -7.11 -9.18
N LEU A 157 9.63 -8.21 -9.92
CA LEU A 157 10.75 -8.49 -10.82
C LEU A 157 10.91 -7.38 -11.87
N LEU A 158 9.80 -6.93 -12.45
CA LEU A 158 9.79 -5.83 -13.42
C LEU A 158 10.32 -4.54 -12.78
N LYS A 159 9.87 -4.18 -11.57
CA LYS A 159 10.36 -3.01 -10.83
C LYS A 159 11.84 -3.13 -10.47
N VAL A 160 12.31 -4.31 -10.06
CA VAL A 160 13.74 -4.55 -9.77
C VAL A 160 14.58 -4.32 -11.02
N VAL A 161 14.16 -4.84 -12.19
CA VAL A 161 14.88 -4.64 -13.46
C VAL A 161 14.90 -3.17 -13.85
N TYR A 162 13.80 -2.44 -13.69
CA TYR A 162 13.78 -0.99 -13.99
C TYR A 162 14.66 -0.16 -13.05
N VAL A 163 14.63 -0.43 -11.74
CA VAL A 163 15.43 0.33 -10.77
C VAL A 163 16.90 -0.03 -10.83
N PHE A 164 17.24 -1.32 -10.74
CA PHE A 164 18.62 -1.78 -10.58
C PHE A 164 19.30 -2.13 -11.91
N GLY A 165 18.53 -2.56 -12.92
CA GLY A 165 19.07 -2.88 -14.24
C GLY A 165 19.20 -1.64 -15.13
N PHE A 166 18.11 -0.90 -15.30
CA PHE A 166 18.08 0.30 -16.15
C PHE A 166 18.43 1.60 -15.42
N GLY A 167 18.56 1.57 -14.08
CA GLY A 167 18.90 2.76 -13.29
C GLY A 167 17.79 3.82 -13.26
N ILE A 168 16.53 3.47 -13.57
CA ILE A 168 15.43 4.42 -13.59
C ILE A 168 14.98 4.69 -12.14
N PRO A 169 15.01 5.95 -11.67
CA PRO A 169 14.68 6.30 -10.30
C PRO A 169 13.16 6.27 -10.06
N LEU A 170 12.58 5.06 -9.97
CA LEU A 170 11.13 4.87 -9.82
C LEU A 170 10.58 5.43 -8.50
N PHE A 171 11.33 5.29 -7.40
CA PHE A 171 10.91 5.65 -6.04
C PHE A 171 11.52 6.96 -5.52
N ILE A 172 12.39 7.61 -6.28
CA ILE A 172 12.97 8.91 -5.93
C ILE A 172 12.08 10.01 -6.52
N ARG A 173 11.52 10.84 -5.67
CA ARG A 173 10.54 11.90 -5.95
C ARG A 173 11.21 13.23 -6.26
N VAL A 174 12.32 13.53 -5.60
CA VAL A 174 13.03 14.81 -5.73
C VAL A 174 13.79 14.86 -7.06
N GLY A 175 13.58 15.93 -7.83
CA GLY A 175 14.43 16.31 -8.98
C GLY A 175 14.38 15.42 -10.23
N SER A 176 13.56 14.37 -10.28
CA SER A 176 13.54 13.43 -11.41
C SER A 176 12.37 13.66 -12.38
N SER A 177 12.48 14.65 -13.25
CA SER A 177 11.60 14.83 -14.43
C SER A 177 12.02 13.90 -15.59
N HIS A 178 12.23 12.61 -15.30
CA HIS A 178 12.56 11.63 -16.32
C HIS A 178 11.28 11.15 -17.01
N TRP A 179 11.14 11.44 -18.30
CA TRP A 179 10.00 11.00 -19.11
C TRP A 179 9.76 9.47 -19.02
N ALA A 180 10.85 8.69 -18.98
CA ALA A 180 10.79 7.22 -18.89
C ALA A 180 10.16 6.74 -17.57
N LYS A 181 10.45 7.42 -16.44
CA LYS A 181 9.85 7.12 -15.13
C LYS A 181 8.33 7.30 -15.19
N TRP A 182 7.89 8.44 -15.71
CA TRP A 182 6.47 8.77 -15.81
C TRP A 182 5.75 7.88 -16.82
N GLY A 183 6.39 7.50 -17.92
CA GLY A 183 5.88 6.52 -18.88
C GLY A 183 5.63 5.15 -18.24
N VAL A 184 6.61 4.62 -17.48
CA VAL A 184 6.47 3.35 -16.74
C VAL A 184 5.33 3.45 -15.72
N TRP A 185 5.26 4.53 -14.94
CA TRP A 185 4.18 4.73 -13.98
C TRP A 185 2.80 4.85 -14.63
N THR A 186 2.72 5.48 -15.80
CA THR A 186 1.48 5.61 -16.58
C THR A 186 0.96 4.23 -16.99
N ILE A 187 1.82 3.39 -17.57
CA ILE A 187 1.45 2.01 -17.94
C ILE A 187 1.05 1.20 -16.71
N HIS A 188 1.81 1.33 -15.61
CA HIS A 188 1.52 0.61 -14.38
C HIS A 188 0.18 1.03 -13.74
N LYS A 189 -0.20 2.30 -13.79
CA LYS A 189 -1.49 2.80 -13.25
C LYS A 189 -2.67 2.58 -14.19
N LEU A 190 -2.42 2.36 -15.48
CA LEU A 190 -3.46 1.98 -16.44
C LEU A 190 -4.08 0.63 -16.09
N LEU A 191 -3.26 -0.35 -15.68
CA LEU A 191 -3.71 -1.71 -15.38
C LEU A 191 -4.78 -1.78 -14.27
N PRO A 192 -4.58 -1.24 -13.04
CA PRO A 192 -5.61 -1.24 -12.01
C PRO A 192 -6.82 -0.39 -12.40
N THR A 193 -6.62 0.72 -13.12
CA THR A 193 -7.72 1.55 -13.61
C THR A 193 -8.62 0.76 -14.57
N ALA A 194 -8.03 0.00 -15.50
CA ALA A 194 -8.76 -0.86 -16.42
C ALA A 194 -9.45 -2.02 -15.69
N ALA A 195 -8.77 -2.66 -14.72
CA ALA A 195 -9.34 -3.74 -13.94
C ALA A 195 -10.57 -3.29 -13.11
N TYR A 196 -10.45 -2.19 -12.37
CA TYR A 196 -11.58 -1.65 -11.60
C TYR A 196 -12.69 -1.10 -12.49
N GLY A 197 -12.34 -0.44 -13.60
CA GLY A 197 -13.30 0.01 -14.61
C GLY A 197 -14.07 -1.16 -15.22
N PHE A 198 -13.42 -2.29 -15.49
CA PHE A 198 -14.06 -3.50 -15.98
C PHE A 198 -15.04 -4.08 -14.96
N ILE A 199 -14.66 -4.16 -13.68
CA ILE A 199 -15.56 -4.65 -12.62
C ILE A 199 -16.80 -3.76 -12.50
N LEU A 200 -16.65 -2.43 -12.53
CA LEU A 200 -17.78 -1.49 -12.53
C LEU A 200 -18.65 -1.63 -13.79
N PHE A 201 -18.02 -1.81 -14.95
CA PHE A 201 -18.75 -2.02 -16.19
C PHE A 201 -19.62 -3.29 -16.13
N VAL A 202 -19.08 -4.39 -15.61
CA VAL A 202 -19.84 -5.64 -15.40
C VAL A 202 -20.99 -5.42 -14.42
N HIS A 203 -20.79 -4.63 -13.37
CA HIS A 203 -21.83 -4.30 -12.38
C HIS A 203 -23.03 -3.56 -12.98
N PHE A 204 -22.80 -2.58 -13.86
CA PHE A 204 -23.89 -1.86 -14.54
C PHE A 204 -24.46 -2.61 -15.76
N SER A 205 -23.83 -3.70 -16.16
CA SER A 205 -24.25 -4.51 -17.31
C SER A 205 -25.23 -5.61 -16.89
N LYS A 206 -25.78 -6.31 -17.90
CA LYS A 206 -26.64 -7.49 -17.73
C LYS A 206 -25.93 -8.67 -17.04
N TRP A 207 -24.62 -8.58 -16.82
CA TRP A 207 -23.77 -9.60 -16.23
C TRP A 207 -23.59 -9.43 -14.72
N ARG A 208 -24.32 -8.49 -14.10
CA ARG A 208 -24.23 -8.19 -12.66
C ARG A 208 -24.43 -9.42 -11.77
N ASP A 209 -25.23 -10.38 -12.23
CA ASP A 209 -25.58 -11.58 -11.45
C ASP A 209 -24.39 -12.53 -11.23
N LYS A 210 -23.26 -12.29 -11.93
CA LYS A 210 -21.99 -13.01 -11.70
C LYS A 210 -21.09 -12.36 -10.63
N LEU A 211 -21.44 -11.17 -10.15
CA LEU A 211 -20.64 -10.43 -9.16
C LEU A 211 -21.25 -10.60 -7.76
N PRO A 212 -20.43 -10.47 -6.69
CA PRO A 212 -20.93 -10.62 -5.33
C PRO A 212 -22.02 -9.57 -5.01
N PRO A 213 -23.10 -9.92 -4.29
CA PRO A 213 -24.20 -9.00 -4.01
C PRO A 213 -23.90 -7.94 -2.93
N ARG A 214 -22.63 -7.80 -2.49
CA ARG A 214 -22.26 -6.94 -1.36
C ARG A 214 -22.11 -5.47 -1.77
N PRO A 215 -22.88 -4.54 -1.20
CA PRO A 215 -22.80 -3.11 -1.57
C PRO A 215 -21.45 -2.47 -1.17
N SER A 216 -20.84 -2.90 -0.04
CA SER A 216 -19.54 -2.39 0.42
C SER A 216 -18.42 -2.67 -0.58
N PHE A 217 -18.46 -3.81 -1.27
CA PHE A 217 -17.50 -4.16 -2.33
C PHE A 217 -17.55 -3.17 -3.49
N TYR A 218 -18.74 -2.80 -3.97
CA TYR A 218 -18.85 -1.86 -5.10
C TYR A 218 -18.42 -0.44 -4.73
N ASN A 219 -18.72 0.00 -3.50
CA ASN A 219 -18.23 1.29 -3.01
C ASN A 219 -16.71 1.32 -2.96
N TYR A 220 -16.07 0.23 -2.49
CA TYR A 220 -14.62 0.09 -2.54
C TYR A 220 -14.08 0.16 -3.98
N ILE A 221 -14.64 -0.65 -4.90
CA ILE A 221 -14.21 -0.69 -6.30
C ILE A 221 -14.37 0.69 -6.97
N ALA A 222 -15.45 1.42 -6.68
CA ALA A 222 -15.68 2.77 -7.20
C ALA A 222 -14.64 3.78 -6.71
N VAL A 223 -14.32 3.77 -5.41
CA VAL A 223 -13.29 4.63 -4.83
C VAL A 223 -11.92 4.30 -5.41
N MET A 224 -11.56 3.02 -5.48
CA MET A 224 -10.27 2.57 -6.02
C MET A 224 -10.14 2.85 -7.52
N PHE A 225 -11.23 2.75 -8.29
CA PHE A 225 -11.27 3.19 -9.68
C PHE A 225 -10.96 4.68 -9.80
N PHE A 226 -11.63 5.52 -9.00
CA PHE A 226 -11.44 6.97 -9.03
C PHE A 226 -9.99 7.36 -8.66
N VAL A 227 -9.45 6.80 -7.58
CA VAL A 227 -8.07 7.05 -7.14
C VAL A 227 -7.06 6.56 -8.19
N SER A 228 -7.29 5.39 -8.79
CA SER A 228 -6.42 4.84 -9.85
C SER A 228 -6.47 5.67 -11.13
N ALA A 229 -7.67 6.09 -11.55
CA ALA A 229 -7.86 6.96 -12.71
C ALA A 229 -7.20 8.33 -12.52
N LEU A 230 -7.30 8.89 -11.30
CA LEU A 230 -6.62 10.14 -10.95
C LEU A 230 -5.09 9.97 -10.98
N ALA A 231 -4.55 8.86 -10.46
CA ALA A 231 -3.12 8.55 -10.53
C ALA A 231 -2.64 8.34 -11.97
N PHE A 232 -3.42 7.64 -12.80
CA PHE A 232 -3.14 7.45 -14.22
C PHE A 232 -3.10 8.78 -14.96
N PHE A 233 -4.11 9.62 -14.76
CA PHE A 233 -4.17 10.95 -15.37
C PHE A 233 -3.01 11.84 -14.91
N ALA A 234 -2.71 11.84 -13.61
CA ALA A 234 -1.60 12.61 -13.03
C ALA A 234 -0.24 12.17 -13.59
N SER A 235 0.00 10.85 -13.69
CA SER A 235 1.24 10.31 -14.26
C SER A 235 1.37 10.56 -15.76
N ALA A 236 0.26 10.53 -16.52
CA ALA A 236 0.24 10.90 -17.93
C ALA A 236 0.59 12.40 -18.12
N LEU A 237 -0.03 13.29 -17.34
CA LEU A 237 0.30 14.72 -17.34
C LEU A 237 1.78 14.97 -16.99
N ALA A 238 2.30 14.26 -16.00
CA ALA A 238 3.70 14.34 -15.62
C ALA A 238 4.64 13.82 -16.74
N ALA A 239 4.22 12.82 -17.52
CA ALA A 239 4.97 12.35 -18.69
C ALA A 239 5.06 13.42 -19.80
N PHE A 240 4.05 14.28 -19.92
CA PHE A 240 4.07 15.46 -20.80
C PHE A 240 4.82 16.66 -20.19
N GLY A 241 5.42 16.52 -19.00
CA GLY A 241 6.19 17.58 -18.34
C GLY A 241 5.33 18.62 -17.62
N VAL A 242 4.05 18.35 -17.39
CA VAL A 242 3.16 19.27 -16.67
C VAL A 242 3.41 19.13 -15.16
N GLU A 243 3.89 20.20 -14.51
CA GLU A 243 4.22 20.21 -13.07
C GLU A 243 3.01 19.87 -12.19
N PHE A 244 1.81 20.32 -12.58
CA PHE A 244 0.57 19.98 -11.89
C PHE A 244 0.35 18.46 -11.83
N GLY A 245 0.74 17.71 -12.86
CA GLY A 245 0.68 16.25 -12.88
C GLY A 245 1.56 15.61 -11.80
N ILE A 246 2.77 16.14 -11.61
CA ILE A 246 3.71 15.68 -10.56
C ILE A 246 3.12 15.94 -9.17
N TRP A 247 2.56 17.13 -8.96
CA TRP A 247 1.90 17.48 -7.69
C TRP A 247 0.70 16.56 -7.40
N LEU A 248 -0.20 16.38 -8.38
CA LEU A 248 -1.39 15.55 -8.25
C LEU A 248 -1.04 14.07 -8.01
N TYR A 249 0.01 13.58 -8.67
CA TYR A 249 0.51 12.22 -8.45
C TYR A 249 1.04 12.05 -7.02
N ASN A 250 1.82 13.01 -6.53
CA ASN A 250 2.32 13.00 -5.15
C ASN A 250 1.19 13.03 -4.13
N PHE A 251 0.17 13.86 -4.35
CA PHE A 251 -1.02 13.90 -3.49
C PHE A 251 -1.74 12.55 -3.45
N THR A 252 -1.90 11.90 -4.61
CA THR A 252 -2.53 10.58 -4.71
C THR A 252 -1.71 9.51 -3.99
N LEU A 253 -0.38 9.58 -4.10
CA LEU A 253 0.54 8.67 -3.41
C LEU A 253 0.45 8.81 -1.88
N ILE A 254 0.45 10.04 -1.36
CA ILE A 254 0.29 10.33 0.08
C ILE A 254 -1.04 9.77 0.57
N SER A 255 -2.11 10.03 -0.17
CA SER A 255 -3.45 9.57 0.16
C SER A 255 -3.53 8.04 0.19
N TYR A 256 -2.89 7.37 -0.77
CA TYR A 256 -2.80 5.91 -0.81
C TYR A 256 -2.07 5.39 0.44
N HIS A 257 -0.85 5.84 0.71
CA HIS A 257 -0.10 5.36 1.89
C HIS A 257 -0.75 5.71 3.24
N SER A 258 -1.51 6.79 3.30
CA SER A 258 -2.16 7.24 4.54
C SER A 258 -3.50 6.53 4.81
N MET A 259 -4.35 6.41 3.79
CA MET A 259 -5.76 6.02 3.96
C MET A 259 -6.09 4.63 3.42
N TYR A 260 -5.27 4.04 2.54
CA TYR A 260 -5.59 2.78 1.89
C TYR A 260 -5.78 1.62 2.87
N LEU A 261 -4.84 1.42 3.79
CA LEU A 261 -4.89 0.33 4.77
C LEU A 261 -6.07 0.47 5.76
N PRO A 262 -6.33 1.65 6.35
CA PRO A 262 -7.55 1.88 7.12
C PRO A 262 -8.84 1.64 6.33
N PHE A 263 -8.90 2.14 5.08
CA PHE A 263 -10.06 1.99 4.21
C PHE A 263 -10.33 0.51 3.92
N LEU A 264 -9.30 -0.23 3.52
CA LEU A 264 -9.38 -1.66 3.23
C LEU A 264 -9.84 -2.47 4.44
N TYR A 265 -9.33 -2.16 5.64
CA TYR A 265 -9.78 -2.81 6.86
C TYR A 265 -11.26 -2.55 7.14
N ALA A 266 -11.67 -1.29 7.05
CA ALA A 266 -13.05 -0.87 7.34
C ALA A 266 -14.05 -1.45 6.34
N THR A 267 -13.71 -1.54 5.05
CA THR A 267 -14.63 -2.02 4.02
C THR A 267 -14.77 -3.54 3.98
N PHE A 268 -13.76 -4.29 4.43
CA PHE A 268 -13.72 -5.73 4.22
C PHE A 268 -13.46 -6.52 5.48
N LEU A 269 -12.33 -6.29 6.15
CA LEU A 269 -11.97 -7.12 7.28
C LEU A 269 -12.97 -6.92 8.43
N ALA A 270 -13.43 -5.69 8.70
CA ALA A 270 -14.40 -5.41 9.75
C ALA A 270 -15.72 -6.19 9.59
N ASP A 271 -16.30 -6.19 8.39
CA ASP A 271 -17.53 -6.92 8.09
C ASP A 271 -17.31 -8.43 8.13
N PHE A 272 -16.18 -8.91 7.59
CA PHE A 272 -15.82 -10.33 7.63
C PHE A 272 -15.61 -10.84 9.06
N PHE A 273 -15.07 -9.99 9.95
CA PHE A 273 -14.97 -10.28 11.38
C PHE A 273 -16.35 -10.49 12.02
N GLN A 274 -17.32 -9.65 11.69
CA GLN A 274 -18.67 -9.76 12.25
C GLN A 274 -19.44 -10.99 11.74
N GLU A 275 -19.30 -11.33 10.46
CA GLU A 275 -19.98 -12.49 9.87
C GLU A 275 -19.49 -13.81 10.45
N GLU A 276 -18.17 -14.03 10.56
CA GLU A 276 -17.64 -15.26 11.16
C GLU A 276 -18.04 -15.41 12.64
N ASP A 277 -18.05 -14.28 13.36
CA ASP A 277 -18.45 -14.26 14.76
C ASP A 277 -19.92 -14.69 14.93
N PHE A 278 -20.81 -14.21 14.06
CA PHE A 278 -22.22 -14.61 14.03
C PHE A 278 -22.40 -16.10 13.66
N LEU A 279 -21.63 -16.62 12.71
CA LEU A 279 -21.68 -18.03 12.32
C LEU A 279 -21.23 -18.95 13.46
N LEU A 280 -20.21 -18.54 14.22
CA LEU A 280 -19.73 -19.31 15.37
C LEU A 280 -20.75 -19.32 16.52
N GLU A 281 -21.35 -18.17 16.81
CA GLU A 281 -22.43 -18.08 17.80
C GLU A 281 -23.60 -18.99 17.40
N ASN A 282 -24.02 -18.96 16.12
CA ASN A 282 -25.09 -19.86 15.63
C ASN A 282 -24.72 -21.34 15.74
N ALA A 283 -23.48 -21.73 15.44
CA ALA A 283 -23.02 -23.10 15.60
C ALA A 283 -23.07 -23.54 17.07
N TYR A 284 -22.59 -22.68 17.98
CA TYR A 284 -22.67 -22.92 19.42
C TYR A 284 -24.10 -23.02 19.94
N TYR A 285 -24.99 -22.12 19.50
CA TYR A 285 -26.42 -22.17 19.83
C TYR A 285 -27.08 -23.44 19.29
N SER A 286 -26.70 -23.89 18.09
CA SER A 286 -27.21 -25.14 17.53
C SER A 286 -26.74 -26.36 18.34
N GLU A 287 -25.49 -26.37 18.80
CA GLU A 287 -24.96 -27.43 19.66
C GLU A 287 -25.64 -27.45 21.04
N MET A 288 -25.90 -26.28 21.63
CA MET A 288 -26.68 -26.18 22.87
C MET A 288 -28.13 -26.66 22.68
N ARG A 289 -28.76 -26.32 21.55
CA ARG A 289 -30.09 -26.81 21.20
C ARG A 289 -30.12 -28.31 21.04
N ASP A 290 -29.14 -28.88 20.34
CA ASP A 290 -29.05 -30.32 20.14
C ASP A 290 -28.72 -31.08 21.45
N ALA A 291 -28.08 -30.41 22.40
CA ALA A 291 -27.84 -30.91 23.76
C ALA A 291 -29.07 -30.82 24.69
N GLY A 292 -30.23 -30.36 24.18
CA GLY A 292 -31.47 -30.26 24.95
C GLY A 292 -31.49 -29.13 25.98
N PHE A 293 -30.54 -28.18 25.94
CA PHE A 293 -30.50 -27.04 26.87
C PHE A 293 -31.71 -26.10 26.74
N PHE A 294 -32.42 -26.15 25.61
CA PHE A 294 -33.60 -25.34 25.32
C PHE A 294 -34.92 -26.13 25.36
N ASP A 295 -34.88 -27.43 25.64
CA ASP A 295 -36.07 -28.29 25.76
C ASP A 295 -36.67 -28.22 27.17
N SER A 296 -36.67 -27.05 27.81
CA SER A 296 -37.43 -26.87 29.04
C SER A 296 -38.91 -26.88 28.69
N GLU A 297 -39.62 -27.92 29.12
CA GLU A 297 -41.07 -28.09 29.08
C GLU A 297 -41.75 -26.78 29.52
N TRP A 298 -42.35 -26.07 28.56
CA TRP A 298 -43.36 -25.05 28.85
C TRP A 298 -44.71 -25.76 28.85
N ASP A 299 -45.14 -26.20 30.03
CA ASP A 299 -46.54 -26.49 30.33
C ASP A 299 -47.37 -25.18 30.42
#